data_AF-A0A2T6ZPV3-F1
#
_entry.id   AF-A0A2T6ZPV3-F1
#
_cell.length_a   1.000
_cell.length_b   1.000
_cell.length_c   1.000
_cell.angle_alpha   90.00
_cell.angle_beta   90.00
_cell.angle_gamma   90.00
#
_symmetry.space_group_name_H-M   'P 1'
#
loop_
_entity.id
_entity.type
_entity.pdbx_description
1 polymer ?
#
loop_
_entity_poly.entity_id
_entity_poly.type
_entity_poly.pdbx_seq_one_letter_code
_entity_poly.pdbx_strand_id
1 'polypeptide(L)'
;MGHSSTIHRRTRSSHDIQTSAFNQTSYEKNAIPYPTAKDTPPQLYPIKDLPSPQQLREGFKWVGSFKDHTTGEAHSQEQEDYTSTKNEYPPNETPDEKNVTHNLTAREDPPSLQQFEQLFEQREAEWYQRYQDLHSKFGLQILECQTEFFRCSREWHVRFEKINQEILEKSIENATLIAAVLYQMTEKMISKENFNVRGALERMVHHAKLIKKIGAGCPTEIQAGLNELAKTPAFTKVLRKEAASRGLKPEAVTPCIASVYGKVCQHAHGNDYIITLYEEGYTASELTVLATFLRMQSEWPHGLQWREEKRKKYTKH
;
A
#
# COMPACT_ATOMS: atom_id res chain seq x y z
N MET A 1 26.57 -82.56 28.99
CA MET A 1 26.64 -82.43 27.51
C MET A 1 25.22 -82.20 27.01
N GLY A 2 25.02 -81.21 26.13
CA GLY A 2 23.76 -80.96 25.43
C GLY A 2 23.10 -79.62 25.75
N HIS A 3 23.64 -78.54 25.19
CA HIS A 3 22.95 -77.24 25.10
C HIS A 3 21.75 -77.37 24.14
N SER A 4 20.60 -76.77 24.49
CA SER A 4 19.53 -76.49 23.53
C SER A 4 19.20 -75.00 23.56
N SER A 5 19.41 -74.40 22.39
CA SER A 5 19.34 -72.98 22.13
C SER A 5 17.93 -72.46 21.98
N THR A 6 17.76 -71.26 22.52
CA THR A 6 16.77 -70.22 22.31
C THR A 6 16.36 -70.02 20.85
N ILE A 7 15.04 -69.98 20.58
CA ILE A 7 14.46 -69.20 19.47
C ILE A 7 13.23 -68.45 20.02
N HIS A 8 13.41 -67.18 20.37
CA HIS A 8 12.30 -66.25 20.59
C HIS A 8 11.88 -65.67 19.24
N ARG A 9 10.70 -66.09 18.76
CA ARG A 9 10.00 -65.45 17.63
C ARG A 9 9.54 -64.06 18.05
N ARG A 10 10.23 -63.04 17.53
CA ARG A 10 9.80 -61.64 17.58
C ARG A 10 8.71 -61.43 16.52
N THR A 11 7.45 -61.41 16.95
CA THR A 11 6.33 -60.96 16.12
C THR A 11 6.50 -59.48 15.81
N ARG A 12 6.81 -59.15 14.56
CA ARG A 12 6.73 -57.80 14.01
C ARG A 12 5.26 -57.42 13.91
N SER A 13 4.82 -56.54 14.80
CA SER A 13 3.53 -55.85 14.73
C SER A 13 3.57 -54.89 13.54
N SER A 14 2.74 -55.17 12.54
CA SER A 14 2.46 -54.29 11.41
C SER A 14 1.72 -53.07 11.94
N HIS A 15 2.43 -51.94 12.07
CA HIS A 15 1.75 -50.66 12.24
C HIS A 15 1.23 -50.24 10.88
N ASP A 16 -0.10 -50.27 10.76
CA ASP A 16 -0.84 -49.58 9.73
C ASP A 16 -0.37 -48.13 9.68
N ILE A 17 0.21 -47.76 8.54
CA ILE A 17 0.45 -46.38 8.16
C ILE A 17 -0.93 -45.78 7.88
N GLN A 18 -1.60 -45.32 8.94
CA GLN A 18 -2.63 -44.32 8.81
C GLN A 18 -1.91 -43.04 8.37
N THR A 19 -1.98 -42.76 7.06
CA THR A 19 -1.88 -41.41 6.52
C THR A 19 -2.89 -40.55 7.26
N SER A 20 -2.44 -39.88 8.31
CA SER A 20 -3.21 -38.84 8.97
C SER A 20 -3.43 -37.74 7.95
N ALA A 21 -4.71 -37.53 7.65
CA ALA A 21 -5.17 -36.35 6.95
C ALA A 21 -4.56 -35.13 7.63
N PHE A 22 -3.61 -34.50 6.94
CA PHE A 22 -3.11 -33.20 7.31
C PHE A 22 -4.30 -32.26 7.21
N ASN A 23 -4.88 -31.93 8.36
CA ASN A 23 -5.98 -31.00 8.47
C ASN A 23 -5.62 -29.75 7.69
N GLN A 24 -6.42 -29.48 6.65
CA GLN A 24 -6.50 -28.17 6.00
C GLN A 24 -6.64 -27.14 7.12
N THR A 25 -5.57 -26.41 7.35
CA THR A 25 -5.58 -25.27 8.25
C THR A 25 -6.47 -24.21 7.62
N SER A 26 -7.56 -23.92 8.34
CA SER A 26 -8.50 -22.84 8.11
C SER A 26 -7.78 -21.49 7.98
N TYR A 27 -7.30 -21.14 6.78
CA TYR A 27 -6.74 -19.83 6.46
C TYR A 27 -7.73 -18.89 5.77
N GLU A 28 -9.04 -19.19 5.80
CA GLU A 28 -10.08 -18.42 5.09
C GLU A 28 -10.80 -17.35 5.92
N LYS A 29 -10.32 -16.99 7.13
CA LYS A 29 -11.09 -16.11 8.04
C LYS A 29 -10.81 -14.61 7.99
N ASN A 30 -9.91 -14.13 7.14
CA ASN A 30 -9.66 -12.68 6.98
C ASN A 30 -9.77 -12.20 5.53
N ALA A 31 -10.64 -12.82 4.72
CA ALA A 31 -11.06 -12.20 3.47
C ALA A 31 -11.97 -11.02 3.81
N ILE A 32 -11.49 -9.80 3.56
CA ILE A 32 -12.34 -8.61 3.50
C ILE A 32 -13.39 -8.90 2.41
N PRO A 33 -14.70 -8.93 2.72
CA PRO A 33 -15.70 -9.17 1.70
C PRO A 33 -15.71 -7.96 0.76
N TYR A 34 -15.14 -8.11 -0.43
CA TYR A 34 -15.35 -7.16 -1.51
C TYR A 34 -16.65 -7.54 -2.25
N PRO A 35 -17.56 -6.59 -2.48
CA PRO A 35 -18.78 -6.85 -3.20
C PRO A 35 -18.43 -7.23 -4.64
N THR A 36 -18.73 -8.48 -5.01
CA THR A 36 -18.74 -8.91 -6.40
C THR A 36 -19.93 -8.25 -7.10
N ALA A 37 -19.69 -7.12 -7.77
CA ALA A 37 -20.68 -6.54 -8.68
C ALA A 37 -20.73 -7.40 -9.95
N LYS A 38 -21.69 -8.32 -10.00
CA LYS A 38 -22.13 -8.94 -11.26
C LYS A 38 -23.00 -7.95 -12.02
N ASP A 39 -22.63 -7.70 -13.28
CA ASP A 39 -23.51 -7.34 -14.39
C ASP A 39 -24.56 -6.25 -14.13
N THR A 40 -24.16 -5.17 -13.47
CA THR A 40 -24.93 -3.92 -13.52
C THR A 40 -24.17 -2.96 -14.44
N PRO A 41 -24.74 -2.52 -15.57
CA PRO A 41 -24.17 -1.44 -16.36
C PRO A 41 -23.91 -0.25 -15.43
N PRO A 42 -22.84 0.54 -15.61
CA PRO A 42 -22.64 1.73 -14.80
C PRO A 42 -23.95 2.54 -14.83
N GLN A 43 -24.59 2.65 -13.67
CA GLN A 43 -25.75 3.51 -13.50
C GLN A 43 -25.27 4.89 -13.96
N LEU A 44 -25.73 5.32 -15.13
CA LEU A 44 -25.68 6.72 -15.52
C LEU A 44 -26.25 7.46 -14.33
N TYR A 45 -25.39 8.21 -13.62
CA TYR A 45 -25.83 9.12 -12.58
C TYR A 45 -27.05 9.88 -13.12
N PRO A 46 -28.15 9.99 -12.35
CA PRO A 46 -29.27 10.80 -12.80
C PRO A 46 -28.73 12.20 -13.10
N ILE A 47 -28.78 12.61 -14.37
CA ILE A 47 -28.56 13.99 -14.78
C ILE A 47 -29.78 14.77 -14.28
N LYS A 48 -29.85 14.99 -12.97
CA LYS A 48 -30.84 15.85 -12.32
C LYS A 48 -30.20 17.03 -11.60
N ASP A 49 -28.89 16.97 -11.39
CA ASP A 49 -28.15 18.07 -10.77
C ASP A 49 -27.01 18.50 -11.70
N LEU A 50 -27.36 19.22 -12.77
CA LEU A 50 -26.37 20.08 -13.41
C LEU A 50 -25.95 21.13 -12.35
N PRO A 51 -24.65 21.26 -12.05
CA PRO A 51 -24.20 22.23 -11.06
C PRO A 51 -24.67 23.62 -11.46
N SER A 52 -25.20 24.36 -10.49
CA SER A 52 -25.66 25.72 -10.75
C SER A 52 -24.51 26.56 -11.32
N PRO A 53 -24.78 27.63 -12.09
CA PRO A 53 -23.73 28.52 -12.57
C PRO A 53 -22.78 29.07 -11.47
N GLN A 54 -23.23 29.08 -10.22
CA GLN A 54 -22.41 29.41 -9.04
C GLN A 54 -21.48 28.27 -8.63
N GLN A 55 -21.94 27.01 -8.65
CA GLN A 55 -21.09 25.84 -8.37
C GLN A 55 -20.01 25.64 -9.43
N LEU A 56 -20.31 25.95 -10.70
CA LEU A 56 -19.31 25.94 -11.77
C LEU A 56 -18.22 27.00 -11.54
N ARG A 57 -18.57 28.22 -11.09
CA ARG A 57 -17.58 29.26 -10.75
C ARG A 57 -16.66 28.86 -9.60
N GLU A 58 -17.17 28.10 -8.62
CA GLU A 58 -16.36 27.60 -7.50
C GLU A 58 -15.46 26.43 -7.91
N GLY A 59 -15.92 25.55 -8.80
CA GLY A 59 -15.11 24.48 -9.37
C GLY A 59 -13.87 24.99 -10.14
N PHE A 60 -13.98 26.11 -10.85
CA PHE A 60 -12.84 26.73 -11.55
C PHE A 60 -11.79 27.35 -10.59
N LYS A 61 -12.14 27.67 -9.34
CA LYS A 61 -11.14 28.10 -8.34
C LYS A 61 -10.26 26.94 -7.88
N TRP A 62 -10.79 25.72 -7.87
CA TRP A 62 -10.05 24.52 -7.44
C TRP A 62 -9.02 24.06 -8.46
N VAL A 63 -9.31 24.18 -9.76
CA VAL A 63 -8.38 23.84 -10.86
C VAL A 63 -7.17 24.79 -10.91
N GLY A 64 -7.33 26.04 -10.48
CA GLY A 64 -6.22 26.99 -10.33
C GLY A 64 -5.23 26.64 -9.20
N SER A 65 -5.69 25.96 -8.15
CA SER A 65 -4.88 25.65 -6.96
C SER A 65 -4.05 24.37 -7.09
N PHE A 66 -4.28 23.56 -8.13
CA PHE A 66 -3.54 22.31 -8.35
C PHE A 66 -2.16 22.53 -9.01
N LYS A 67 -1.85 23.75 -9.46
CA LYS A 67 -0.52 24.10 -10.01
C LYS A 67 0.54 24.40 -8.95
N ASP A 68 0.17 24.62 -7.69
CA ASP A 68 1.10 25.16 -6.68
C ASP A 68 1.61 24.13 -5.65
N HIS A 69 1.23 22.84 -5.75
CA HIS A 69 1.58 21.83 -4.75
C HIS A 69 2.21 20.53 -5.29
N THR A 70 2.92 20.60 -6.42
CA THR A 70 3.77 19.47 -6.86
C THR A 70 5.23 19.91 -7.00
N THR A 71 5.85 20.27 -5.88
CA THR A 71 7.31 20.35 -5.78
C THR A 71 7.74 19.62 -4.50
N GLY A 72 8.08 18.35 -4.68
CA GLY A 72 8.56 17.46 -3.62
C GLY A 72 9.37 16.32 -4.24
N GLU A 73 10.64 16.64 -4.54
CA GLU A 73 11.80 15.75 -4.69
C GLU A 73 11.74 14.57 -5.69
N ALA A 74 12.25 14.82 -6.89
CA ALA A 74 13.11 13.86 -7.59
C ALA A 74 14.21 14.63 -8.34
N HIS A 75 15.46 14.49 -7.87
CA HIS A 75 16.65 14.90 -8.61
C HIS A 75 16.77 14.03 -9.87
N SER A 76 16.55 14.62 -11.03
CA SER A 76 17.21 14.25 -12.27
C SER A 76 17.35 15.48 -13.16
N GLN A 77 18.54 15.58 -13.71
CA GLN A 77 19.14 16.75 -14.30
C GLN A 77 18.86 16.72 -15.80
N GLU A 78 17.77 17.34 -16.21
CA GLU A 78 17.55 17.74 -17.60
C GLU A 78 17.12 19.21 -17.60
N GLN A 79 18.05 20.01 -18.10
CA GLN A 79 17.94 21.44 -18.28
C GLN A 79 17.16 21.67 -19.58
N GLU A 80 15.84 21.59 -19.53
CA GLU A 80 14.99 22.01 -20.64
C GLU A 80 14.57 23.48 -20.47
N ASP A 81 14.86 24.22 -21.53
CA ASP A 81 14.72 25.64 -21.73
C ASP A 81 13.22 26.03 -21.79
N TYR A 82 12.59 26.19 -20.62
CA TYR A 82 11.23 26.69 -20.52
C TYR A 82 11.21 28.19 -20.81
N THR A 83 11.15 28.53 -22.10
CA THR A 83 10.80 29.86 -22.59
C THR A 83 9.42 30.23 -22.08
N SER A 84 9.40 31.10 -21.07
CA SER A 84 8.22 31.77 -20.57
C SER A 84 7.60 32.59 -21.70
N THR A 85 6.61 32.03 -22.39
CA THR A 85 5.67 32.79 -23.22
C THR A 85 4.89 33.68 -22.27
N LYS A 86 5.42 34.89 -22.05
CA LYS A 86 4.66 36.05 -21.60
C LYS A 86 3.36 36.06 -22.41
N ASN A 87 2.23 35.88 -21.73
CA ASN A 87 0.96 36.34 -22.25
C ASN A 87 1.09 37.87 -22.33
N GLU A 88 1.58 38.35 -23.47
CA GLU A 88 1.41 39.72 -23.91
C GLU A 88 -0.09 39.96 -23.94
N TYR A 89 -0.60 40.60 -22.89
CA TYR A 89 -1.83 41.35 -23.02
C TYR A 89 -1.62 42.30 -24.21
N PRO A 90 -2.56 42.36 -25.17
CA PRO A 90 -2.47 43.34 -26.23
C PRO A 90 -2.26 44.71 -25.57
N PRO A 91 -1.31 45.52 -26.04
CA PRO A 91 -1.07 46.83 -25.47
C PRO A 91 -2.39 47.58 -25.41
N ASN A 92 -2.71 48.11 -24.24
CA ASN A 92 -3.77 49.10 -24.09
C ASN A 92 -3.37 50.27 -25.00
N GLU A 93 -3.85 50.26 -26.23
CA GLU A 93 -3.83 51.42 -27.11
C GLU A 93 -4.67 52.48 -26.41
N THR A 94 -4.00 53.34 -25.64
CA THR A 94 -4.51 54.67 -25.34
C THR A 94 -4.91 55.29 -26.68
N PRO A 95 -6.19 55.66 -26.89
CA PRO A 95 -6.58 56.30 -28.13
C PRO A 95 -5.73 57.55 -28.31
N ASP A 96 -4.99 57.60 -29.41
CA ASP A 96 -4.21 58.76 -29.80
C ASP A 96 -5.15 59.97 -29.87
N GLU A 97 -5.01 60.86 -28.89
CA GLU A 97 -5.76 62.10 -28.74
C GLU A 97 -5.22 63.14 -29.74
N LYS A 98 -5.16 62.80 -31.04
CA LYS A 98 -4.66 63.71 -32.08
C LYS A 98 -5.48 63.60 -33.36
N ASN A 99 -6.11 64.74 -33.66
CA ASN A 99 -6.72 65.12 -34.94
C ASN A 99 -8.09 64.49 -35.26
N VAL A 100 -9.12 65.01 -34.60
CA VAL A 100 -10.42 65.22 -35.26
C VAL A 100 -10.72 66.73 -35.25
N THR A 101 -9.99 67.47 -36.07
CA THR A 101 -10.36 68.83 -36.48
C THR A 101 -10.88 68.75 -37.90
N HIS A 102 -12.12 68.26 -38.05
CA HIS A 102 -12.80 68.26 -39.35
C HIS A 102 -14.21 68.84 -39.22
N ASN A 103 -14.36 70.02 -39.83
CA ASN A 103 -15.52 70.44 -40.62
C ASN A 103 -16.87 70.54 -39.89
N LEU A 104 -17.05 71.66 -39.18
CA LEU A 104 -18.36 72.28 -38.97
C LEU A 104 -18.86 72.84 -40.32
N THR A 105 -19.41 71.99 -41.18
CA THR A 105 -20.15 72.42 -42.38
C THR A 105 -21.35 71.50 -42.58
N ALA A 106 -22.50 72.12 -42.87
CA ALA A 106 -23.86 71.57 -42.92
C ALA A 106 -24.49 71.31 -41.55
N ARG A 107 -25.33 72.26 -41.14
CA ARG A 107 -26.31 72.13 -40.06
C ARG A 107 -27.40 71.18 -40.58
N GLU A 108 -27.17 69.88 -40.49
CA GLU A 108 -28.22 68.88 -40.73
C GLU A 108 -29.32 69.11 -39.70
N ASP A 109 -30.56 69.21 -40.17
CA ASP A 109 -31.71 69.32 -39.29
C ASP A 109 -31.73 68.11 -38.34
N PRO A 110 -31.98 68.32 -37.04
CA PRO A 110 -31.96 67.24 -36.06
C PRO A 110 -32.90 66.12 -36.52
N PRO A 111 -32.47 64.84 -36.41
CA PRO A 111 -33.32 63.73 -36.80
C PRO A 111 -34.66 63.84 -36.09
N SER A 112 -35.73 63.61 -36.85
CA SER A 112 -37.08 63.60 -36.29
C SER A 112 -37.15 62.55 -35.18
N LEU A 113 -38.02 62.76 -34.19
CA LEU A 113 -38.19 61.83 -33.05
C LEU A 113 -38.45 60.39 -33.52
N GLN A 114 -39.19 60.23 -34.63
CA GLN A 114 -39.45 58.94 -35.27
C GLN A 114 -38.19 58.26 -35.82
N GLN A 115 -37.24 59.03 -36.39
CA GLN A 115 -35.96 58.48 -36.85
C GLN A 115 -35.08 58.03 -35.68
N PHE A 116 -35.15 58.74 -34.54
CA PHE A 116 -34.41 58.35 -33.34
C PHE A 116 -34.94 57.04 -32.74
N GLU A 117 -36.26 56.88 -32.68
CA GLU A 117 -36.90 55.63 -32.24
C GLU A 117 -36.50 54.45 -33.14
N GLN A 118 -36.53 54.63 -34.46
CA GLN A 118 -36.11 53.58 -35.41
C GLN A 118 -34.64 53.19 -35.26
N LEU A 119 -33.74 54.16 -35.07
CA LEU A 119 -32.32 53.89 -34.84
C LEU A 119 -32.07 53.18 -33.51
N PHE A 120 -32.86 53.50 -32.49
CA PHE A 120 -32.78 52.83 -31.19
C PHE A 120 -33.22 51.37 -31.31
N GLU A 121 -34.38 51.11 -31.91
CA GLU A 121 -34.90 49.76 -32.14
C GLU A 121 -33.92 48.91 -32.98
N GLN A 122 -33.32 49.50 -34.03
CA GLN A 122 -32.31 48.81 -34.82
C GLN A 122 -31.09 48.43 -33.99
N ARG A 123 -30.55 49.34 -33.17
CA ARG A 123 -29.40 49.04 -32.32
C ARG A 123 -29.71 48.02 -31.24
N GLU A 124 -30.92 48.04 -30.68
CA GLU A 124 -31.36 47.05 -29.71
C GLU A 124 -31.46 45.65 -30.35
N ALA A 125 -32.03 45.56 -31.55
CA ALA A 125 -32.09 44.32 -32.31
C ALA A 125 -30.69 43.78 -32.66
N GLU A 126 -29.78 44.64 -33.12
CA GLU A 126 -28.38 44.26 -33.39
C GLU A 126 -27.67 43.77 -32.13
N TRP A 127 -27.87 44.45 -30.99
CA TRP A 127 -27.27 44.05 -29.73
C TRP A 127 -27.83 42.71 -29.24
N TYR A 128 -29.15 42.51 -29.33
CA TYR A 128 -29.80 41.26 -28.97
C TYR A 128 -29.31 40.11 -29.85
N GLN A 129 -29.16 40.32 -31.17
CA GLN A 129 -28.61 39.32 -32.07
C GLN A 129 -27.17 38.94 -31.68
N ARG A 130 -26.30 39.93 -31.43
CA ARG A 130 -24.92 39.67 -30.99
C ARG A 130 -24.88 38.91 -29.67
N TYR A 131 -25.77 39.23 -28.74
CA TYR A 131 -25.89 38.51 -27.48
C TYR A 131 -26.29 37.05 -27.71
N GLN A 132 -27.29 36.78 -28.56
CA GLN A 132 -27.72 35.42 -28.89
C GLN A 132 -26.61 34.61 -29.59
N ASP A 133 -25.90 35.23 -30.53
CA ASP A 133 -24.77 34.59 -31.22
C ASP A 133 -23.65 34.23 -30.24
N LEU A 134 -23.31 35.17 -29.34
CA LEU A 134 -22.29 34.96 -28.32
C LEU A 134 -22.69 33.88 -27.31
N HIS A 135 -23.94 33.92 -26.85
CA HIS A 135 -24.50 32.93 -25.95
C HIS A 135 -24.49 31.53 -26.59
N SER A 136 -24.90 31.43 -27.86
CA SER A 136 -24.88 30.18 -28.61
C SER A 136 -23.45 29.65 -28.79
N LYS A 137 -22.50 30.53 -29.14
CA LYS A 137 -21.08 30.18 -29.29
C LYS A 137 -20.49 29.65 -27.99
N PHE A 138 -20.72 30.32 -26.86
CA PHE A 138 -20.23 29.85 -25.56
C PHE A 138 -20.94 28.58 -25.09
N GLY A 139 -22.24 28.44 -25.36
CA GLY A 139 -23.00 27.23 -25.05
C GLY A 139 -22.40 25.99 -25.73
N LEU A 140 -22.05 26.10 -27.02
CA LEU A 140 -21.38 25.04 -27.77
C LEU A 140 -19.99 24.71 -27.20
N GLN A 141 -19.17 25.72 -26.91
CA GLN A 141 -17.83 25.52 -26.33
C GLN A 141 -17.89 24.84 -24.95
N ILE A 142 -18.86 25.20 -24.11
CA ILE A 142 -19.06 24.56 -22.81
C ILE A 142 -19.43 23.10 -23.00
N LEU A 143 -20.33 22.78 -23.94
CA LEU A 143 -20.75 21.41 -24.21
C LEU A 143 -19.61 20.54 -24.76
N GLU A 144 -18.79 21.09 -25.67
CA GLU A 144 -17.59 20.43 -26.18
C GLU A 144 -16.59 20.15 -25.05
N CYS A 145 -16.33 21.16 -24.21
CA CYS A 145 -15.43 21.02 -23.06
C CYS A 145 -15.93 19.97 -22.06
N GLN A 146 -17.23 19.93 -21.77
CA GLN A 146 -17.85 18.92 -20.91
C GLN A 146 -17.71 17.51 -21.51
N THR A 147 -17.95 17.38 -22.81
CA THR A 147 -17.84 16.09 -23.52
C THR A 147 -16.41 15.56 -23.45
N GLU A 148 -15.43 16.41 -23.73
CA GLU A 148 -14.01 16.07 -23.64
C GLU A 148 -13.58 15.73 -22.21
N PHE A 149 -14.08 16.47 -21.22
CA PHE A 149 -13.85 16.16 -19.81
C PHE A 149 -14.36 14.76 -19.44
N PHE A 150 -15.59 14.42 -19.81
CA PHE A 150 -16.15 13.09 -19.54
C PHE A 150 -15.42 11.98 -20.29
N ARG A 151 -14.97 12.25 -21.53
CA ARG A 151 -14.15 11.32 -22.31
C ARG A 151 -12.83 11.04 -21.60
N CYS A 152 -12.08 12.07 -21.24
CA CYS A 152 -10.82 11.96 -20.51
C CYS A 152 -11.00 11.28 -19.15
N SER A 153 -12.04 11.64 -18.40
CA SER A 153 -12.34 11.01 -17.11
C SER A 153 -12.62 9.51 -17.25
N ARG A 154 -13.40 9.10 -18.25
CA ARG A 154 -13.66 7.68 -18.52
C ARG A 154 -12.39 6.92 -18.91
N GLU A 155 -11.59 7.49 -19.80
CA GLU A 155 -10.31 6.88 -20.20
C GLU A 155 -9.36 6.73 -19.00
N TRP A 156 -9.32 7.73 -18.11
CA TRP A 156 -8.54 7.67 -16.88
C TRP A 156 -9.04 6.56 -15.95
N HIS A 157 -10.35 6.45 -15.72
CA HIS A 157 -10.94 5.39 -14.88
C HIS A 157 -10.60 3.99 -15.39
N VAL A 158 -10.74 3.74 -16.69
CA VAL A 158 -10.40 2.44 -17.29
C VAL A 158 -8.92 2.11 -17.11
N ARG A 159 -8.02 3.09 -17.30
CA ARG A 159 -6.58 2.89 -17.08
C ARG A 159 -6.26 2.63 -15.61
N PHE A 160 -6.90 3.37 -14.71
CA PHE A 160 -6.71 3.24 -13.27
C PHE A 160 -7.17 1.87 -12.76
N GLU A 161 -8.34 1.40 -13.18
CA GLU A 161 -8.85 0.06 -12.85
C GLU A 161 -7.90 -1.03 -13.35
N LYS A 162 -7.44 -0.92 -14.60
CA LYS A 162 -6.47 -1.86 -15.17
C LYS A 162 -5.18 -1.92 -14.37
N ILE A 163 -4.60 -0.77 -14.02
CA ILE A 163 -3.36 -0.71 -13.23
C ILE A 163 -3.57 -1.32 -11.84
N ASN A 164 -4.70 -1.04 -11.19
CA ASN A 164 -5.01 -1.62 -9.88
C ASN A 164 -5.19 -3.14 -9.95
N GLN A 165 -5.83 -3.64 -11.01
CA GLN A 165 -5.96 -5.08 -11.24
C GLN A 165 -4.57 -5.73 -11.42
N GLU A 166 -3.70 -5.14 -12.24
CA GLU A 166 -2.33 -5.65 -12.43
C GLU A 166 -1.52 -5.63 -11.13
N ILE A 167 -1.66 -4.58 -10.30
CA ILE A 167 -1.03 -4.50 -8.98
C ILE A 167 -1.54 -5.62 -8.07
N LEU A 168 -2.85 -5.88 -8.08
CA LEU A 168 -3.46 -6.94 -7.28
C LEU A 168 -2.98 -8.33 -7.71
N GLU A 169 -2.98 -8.61 -9.01
CA GLU A 169 -2.49 -9.88 -9.58
C GLU A 169 -1.02 -10.12 -9.21
N LYS A 170 -0.16 -9.11 -9.40
CA LYS A 170 1.27 -9.19 -9.00
C LYS A 170 1.44 -9.34 -7.48
N SER A 171 0.57 -8.74 -6.69
CA SER A 171 0.59 -8.89 -5.22
C SER A 171 0.27 -10.32 -4.80
N ILE A 172 -0.74 -10.95 -5.43
CA ILE A 172 -1.11 -12.36 -5.21
C ILE A 172 0.01 -13.30 -5.65
N GLU A 173 0.61 -13.06 -6.81
CA GLU A 173 1.74 -13.85 -7.30
C GLU A 173 2.93 -13.76 -6.35
N ASN A 174 3.30 -12.55 -5.90
CA ASN A 174 4.36 -12.34 -4.92
C ASN A 174 4.07 -13.07 -3.59
N ALA A 175 2.83 -13.01 -3.09
CA ALA A 175 2.44 -13.73 -1.88
C ALA A 175 2.59 -15.26 -2.05
N THR A 176 2.19 -15.78 -3.20
CA THR A 176 2.32 -17.20 -3.55
C THR A 176 3.79 -17.63 -3.62
N LEU A 177 4.64 -16.84 -4.27
CA LEU A 177 6.07 -17.10 -4.37
C LEU A 177 6.75 -17.05 -2.99
N ILE A 178 6.40 -16.07 -2.14
CA ILE A 178 6.90 -15.99 -0.76
C ILE A 178 6.49 -17.25 0.03
N ALA A 179 5.23 -17.67 -0.07
CA ALA A 179 4.74 -18.88 0.59
C ALA A 179 5.52 -20.12 0.14
N ALA A 180 5.75 -20.28 -1.18
CA ALA A 180 6.50 -21.39 -1.73
C ALA A 180 7.96 -21.43 -1.23
N VAL A 181 8.65 -20.28 -1.23
CA VAL A 181 10.02 -20.15 -0.72
C VAL A 181 10.07 -20.51 0.78
N LEU A 182 9.15 -19.97 1.57
CA LEU A 182 9.08 -20.25 3.01
C LEU A 182 8.78 -21.71 3.33
N TYR A 183 7.92 -22.35 2.53
CA TYR A 183 7.63 -23.78 2.65
C TYR A 183 8.87 -24.63 2.36
N GLN A 184 9.55 -24.37 1.24
CA GLN A 184 10.80 -25.06 0.90
C GLN A 184 11.89 -24.88 1.96
N MET A 185 12.00 -23.68 2.55
CA MET A 185 12.91 -23.43 3.67
C MET A 185 12.55 -24.26 4.89
N THR A 186 11.25 -24.33 5.24
CA THR A 186 10.77 -25.15 6.36
C THR A 186 11.06 -26.63 6.13
N GLU A 187 10.76 -27.18 4.95
CA GLU A 187 11.07 -28.57 4.59
C GLU A 187 12.57 -28.85 4.72
N LYS A 188 13.43 -27.94 4.22
CA LYS A 188 14.88 -28.03 4.34
C LYS A 188 15.37 -27.93 5.78
N MET A 189 14.69 -27.17 6.65
CA MET A 189 15.00 -27.12 8.08
C MET A 189 14.67 -28.45 8.76
N ILE A 190 13.50 -29.01 8.47
CA ILE A 190 13.04 -30.31 8.99
C ILE A 190 14.01 -31.41 8.55
N SER A 191 14.34 -31.48 7.26
CA SER A 191 15.20 -32.53 6.70
C SER A 191 16.63 -32.49 7.22
N LYS A 192 17.08 -31.34 7.73
CA LYS A 192 18.41 -31.15 8.32
C LYS A 192 18.42 -31.26 9.84
N GLU A 193 17.29 -31.62 10.45
CA GLU A 193 17.11 -31.65 11.91
C GLU A 193 17.43 -30.30 12.58
N ASN A 194 17.27 -29.21 11.82
CA ASN A 194 17.47 -27.83 12.28
C ASN A 194 16.14 -27.14 12.62
N PHE A 195 15.07 -27.91 12.82
CA PHE A 195 13.76 -27.40 13.21
C PHE A 195 13.73 -27.12 14.73
N ASN A 196 14.55 -26.15 15.13
CA ASN A 196 14.73 -25.69 16.51
C ASN A 196 14.78 -24.16 16.55
N VAL A 197 14.98 -23.59 17.74
CA VAL A 197 14.98 -22.14 17.96
C VAL A 197 15.96 -21.40 17.06
N ARG A 198 17.16 -21.97 16.82
CA ARG A 198 18.14 -21.37 15.92
C ARG A 198 17.59 -21.28 14.49
N GLY A 199 17.12 -22.39 13.94
CA GLY A 199 16.54 -22.41 12.60
C GLY A 199 15.32 -21.49 12.47
N ALA A 200 14.51 -21.38 13.53
CA ALA A 200 13.39 -20.45 13.57
C ALA A 200 13.83 -18.98 13.43
N LEU A 201 14.88 -18.57 14.14
CA LEU A 201 15.44 -17.22 14.02
C LEU A 201 16.05 -16.96 12.63
N GLU A 202 16.78 -17.95 12.08
CA GLU A 202 17.33 -17.87 10.71
C GLU A 202 16.21 -17.66 9.67
N ARG A 203 15.16 -18.50 9.72
CA ARG A 203 13.99 -18.38 8.83
C ARG A 203 13.26 -17.05 9.01
N MET A 204 13.11 -16.58 10.25
CA MET A 204 12.42 -15.32 10.53
C MET A 204 13.17 -14.12 9.96
N VAL A 205 14.50 -14.05 10.07
CA VAL A 205 15.29 -12.98 9.44
C VAL A 205 15.15 -13.02 7.92
N HIS A 206 15.21 -14.21 7.31
CA HIS A 206 15.01 -14.35 5.87
C HIS A 206 13.60 -13.92 5.45
N HIS A 207 12.58 -14.37 6.17
CA HIS A 207 11.19 -13.99 5.93
C HIS A 207 11.02 -12.46 6.03
N ALA A 208 11.58 -11.82 7.06
CA ALA A 208 11.55 -10.37 7.23
C ALA A 208 12.16 -9.61 6.04
N LYS A 209 13.25 -10.14 5.45
CA LYS A 209 13.85 -9.57 4.23
C LYS A 209 12.91 -9.71 3.03
N LEU A 210 12.30 -10.88 2.85
CA LEU A 210 11.36 -11.14 1.74
C LEU A 210 10.16 -10.19 1.77
N ILE A 211 9.57 -9.98 2.95
CA ILE A 211 8.41 -9.07 3.11
C ILE A 211 8.82 -7.62 3.38
N LYS A 212 10.09 -7.26 3.16
CA LYS A 212 10.64 -5.90 3.30
C LYS A 212 10.39 -5.27 4.68
N LYS A 213 10.28 -6.06 5.75
CA LYS A 213 10.19 -5.56 7.13
C LYS A 213 11.54 -5.05 7.66
N ILE A 214 12.63 -5.55 7.09
CA ILE A 214 13.98 -5.01 7.29
C ILE A 214 14.58 -4.66 5.93
N GLY A 215 15.45 -3.66 5.88
CA GLY A 215 15.99 -3.12 4.62
C GLY A 215 16.79 -4.16 3.82
N ALA A 216 16.76 -4.04 2.49
CA ALA A 216 17.52 -4.91 1.59
C ALA A 216 19.04 -4.84 1.80
N GLY A 217 19.55 -3.70 2.29
CA GLY A 217 20.95 -3.51 2.66
C GLY A 217 21.32 -4.08 4.05
N CYS A 218 20.39 -4.73 4.76
CA CYS A 218 20.69 -5.37 6.03
C CYS A 218 21.74 -6.48 5.82
N PRO A 219 22.82 -6.52 6.65
CA PRO A 219 23.86 -7.53 6.54
C PRO A 219 23.31 -8.96 6.46
N THR A 220 24.03 -9.85 5.79
CA THR A 220 23.65 -11.27 5.67
C THR A 220 23.66 -12.00 7.01
N GLU A 221 24.33 -11.45 8.01
CA GLU A 221 24.41 -11.99 9.37
C GLU A 221 23.04 -12.00 10.07
N ILE A 222 22.72 -13.14 10.68
CA ILE A 222 21.42 -13.35 11.33
C ILE A 222 21.25 -12.42 12.53
N GLN A 223 22.28 -12.26 13.36
CA GLN A 223 22.22 -11.36 14.52
C GLN A 223 22.01 -9.90 14.11
N ALA A 224 22.60 -9.45 13.00
CA ALA A 224 22.36 -8.11 12.46
C ALA A 224 20.89 -7.96 12.02
N GLY A 225 20.33 -8.96 11.34
CA GLY A 225 18.91 -8.99 11.00
C GLY A 225 17.97 -8.97 12.20
N LEU A 226 18.30 -9.69 13.27
CA LEU A 226 17.56 -9.65 14.53
C LEU A 226 17.63 -8.28 15.20
N ASN A 227 18.80 -7.63 15.17
CA ASN A 227 18.98 -6.28 15.69
C ASN A 227 18.13 -5.26 14.92
N GLU A 228 18.06 -5.37 13.58
CA GLU A 228 17.17 -4.54 12.77
C GLU A 228 15.69 -4.80 13.07
N LEU A 229 15.29 -6.07 13.21
CA LEU A 229 13.93 -6.43 13.61
C LEU A 229 13.56 -5.85 14.98
N ALA A 230 14.50 -5.83 15.92
CA ALA A 230 14.29 -5.29 17.25
C ALA A 230 14.00 -3.78 17.29
N LYS A 231 14.45 -3.04 16.27
CA LYS A 231 14.15 -1.60 16.11
C LYS A 231 12.71 -1.34 15.68
N THR A 232 11.99 -2.36 15.18
CA THR A 232 10.64 -2.17 14.68
C THR A 232 9.66 -1.85 15.82
N PRO A 233 8.64 -0.99 15.57
CA PRO A 233 7.59 -0.71 16.55
C PRO A 233 6.82 -1.97 16.99
N ALA A 234 6.63 -2.92 16.06
CA ALA A 234 5.97 -4.19 16.33
C ALA A 234 6.73 -5.01 17.37
N PHE A 235 8.05 -5.16 17.21
CA PHE A 235 8.88 -5.86 18.18
C PHE A 235 8.82 -5.17 19.55
N THR A 236 9.03 -3.85 19.61
CA THR A 236 9.00 -3.08 20.86
C THR A 236 7.67 -3.26 21.61
N LYS A 237 6.54 -3.28 20.88
CA LYS A 237 5.20 -3.51 21.45
C LYS A 237 5.09 -4.90 22.06
N VAL A 238 5.54 -5.95 21.36
CA VAL A 238 5.50 -7.33 21.87
C VAL A 238 6.45 -7.49 23.06
N LEU A 239 7.66 -6.92 22.99
CA LEU A 239 8.67 -7.01 24.07
C LEU A 239 8.14 -6.46 25.38
N ARG A 240 7.48 -5.29 25.36
CA ARG A 240 6.90 -4.69 26.56
C ARG A 240 5.85 -5.59 27.21
N LYS A 241 5.00 -6.23 26.39
CA LYS A 241 3.98 -7.17 26.88
C LYS A 241 4.62 -8.42 27.47
N GLU A 242 5.59 -9.01 26.77
CA GLU A 242 6.31 -10.20 27.25
C GLU A 242 7.08 -9.92 28.54
N ALA A 243 7.84 -8.83 28.59
CA ALA A 243 8.59 -8.44 29.78
C ALA A 243 7.66 -8.20 30.98
N ALA A 244 6.56 -7.45 30.79
CA ALA A 244 5.59 -7.20 31.84
C ALA A 244 4.94 -8.49 32.36
N SER A 245 4.57 -9.42 31.46
CA SER A 245 3.98 -10.71 31.85
C SER A 245 4.88 -11.58 32.71
N ARG A 246 6.20 -11.34 32.65
CA ARG A 246 7.23 -12.06 33.40
C ARG A 246 7.77 -11.26 34.59
N GLY A 247 7.21 -10.09 34.89
CA GLY A 247 7.69 -9.21 35.95
C GLY A 247 9.07 -8.59 35.67
N LEU A 248 9.46 -8.50 34.40
CA LEU A 248 10.74 -7.92 33.97
C LEU A 248 10.55 -6.51 33.43
N LYS A 249 11.57 -5.68 33.60
CA LYS A 249 11.67 -4.37 32.97
C LYS A 249 12.25 -4.52 31.56
N PRO A 250 11.67 -3.92 30.50
CA PRO A 250 12.19 -4.00 29.14
C PRO A 250 13.68 -3.63 29.04
N GLU A 251 14.13 -2.66 29.84
CA GLU A 251 15.52 -2.18 29.88
C GLU A 251 16.51 -3.29 30.31
N ALA A 252 16.08 -4.22 31.16
CA ALA A 252 16.89 -5.35 31.59
C ALA A 252 16.94 -6.48 30.53
N VAL A 253 16.01 -6.47 29.58
CA VAL A 253 15.87 -7.50 28.53
C VAL A 253 16.58 -7.07 27.24
N THR A 254 16.55 -5.78 26.91
CA THR A 254 17.13 -5.21 25.68
C THR A 254 18.60 -5.61 25.42
N PRO A 255 19.52 -5.62 26.41
CA PRO A 255 20.91 -6.01 26.15
C PRO A 255 21.06 -7.44 25.62
N CYS A 256 20.14 -8.35 25.97
CA CYS A 256 20.17 -9.74 25.49
C CYS A 256 19.91 -9.85 23.99
N ILE A 257 19.24 -8.87 23.37
CA ILE A 257 18.93 -8.89 21.93
C ILE A 257 20.21 -9.02 21.11
N ALA A 258 21.27 -8.29 21.48
CA ALA A 258 22.52 -8.23 20.72
C ALA A 258 23.31 -9.55 20.67
N SER A 259 23.02 -10.51 21.56
CA SER A 259 23.75 -11.77 21.67
C SER A 259 22.87 -13.03 21.62
N VAL A 260 21.54 -12.88 21.52
CA VAL A 260 20.59 -14.00 21.59
C VAL A 260 20.85 -15.07 20.54
N TYR A 261 21.30 -14.69 19.33
CA TYR A 261 21.60 -15.65 18.27
C TYR A 261 22.78 -16.55 18.64
N GLY A 262 23.85 -15.96 19.18
CA GLY A 262 25.01 -16.70 19.67
C GLY A 262 24.65 -17.71 20.75
N LYS A 263 23.69 -17.35 21.63
CA LYS A 263 23.19 -18.22 22.70
C LYS A 263 22.38 -19.40 22.19
N VAL A 264 21.48 -19.20 21.22
CA VAL A 264 20.70 -20.32 20.65
C VAL A 264 21.58 -21.26 19.81
N CYS A 265 22.66 -20.77 19.22
CA CYS A 265 23.62 -21.60 18.48
C CYS A 265 24.31 -22.64 19.38
N GLN A 266 24.43 -22.38 20.69
CA GLN A 266 24.98 -23.34 21.65
C GLN A 266 23.99 -24.48 21.98
N HIS A 267 22.71 -24.32 21.64
CA HIS A 267 21.61 -25.23 21.97
C HIS A 267 20.94 -25.79 20.70
N ALA A 268 21.68 -25.92 19.61
CA ALA A 268 21.14 -26.20 18.27
C ALA A 268 20.70 -27.66 18.02
N HIS A 269 20.40 -28.43 19.07
CA HIS A 269 20.01 -29.84 18.95
C HIS A 269 18.50 -30.00 19.20
N GLY A 270 17.83 -30.77 18.36
CA GLY A 270 16.41 -31.12 18.49
C GLY A 270 15.62 -30.88 17.21
N ASN A 271 14.64 -31.75 16.95
CA ASN A 271 13.71 -31.68 15.83
C ASN A 271 12.30 -32.04 16.32
N ASP A 272 11.71 -31.13 17.10
CA ASP A 272 10.43 -31.40 17.79
C ASP A 272 9.20 -31.11 16.90
N TYR A 273 9.39 -30.84 15.60
CA TYR A 273 8.39 -30.36 14.61
C TYR A 273 7.60 -29.09 15.01
N ILE A 274 7.73 -28.65 16.26
CA ILE A 274 7.20 -27.44 16.87
C ILE A 274 8.38 -26.77 17.57
N ILE A 275 8.55 -25.47 17.35
CA ILE A 275 9.62 -24.72 17.99
C ILE A 275 9.35 -24.64 19.50
N THR A 276 10.18 -25.30 20.30
CA THR A 276 9.98 -25.37 21.76
C THR A 276 11.05 -24.56 22.49
N LEU A 277 10.63 -23.61 23.33
CA LEU A 277 11.51 -22.89 24.25
C LEU A 277 11.53 -23.61 25.61
N TYR A 278 12.64 -24.25 25.94
CA TYR A 278 12.83 -24.90 27.23
C TYR A 278 13.37 -23.90 28.26
N GLU A 279 12.69 -23.76 29.40
CA GLU A 279 13.08 -22.79 30.44
C GLU A 279 14.50 -23.03 31.00
N GLU A 280 14.97 -24.27 31.05
CA GLU A 280 16.29 -24.62 31.61
C GLU A 280 17.47 -24.16 30.73
N GLY A 281 17.24 -23.91 29.43
CA GLY A 281 18.31 -23.58 28.49
C GLY A 281 18.68 -22.10 28.44
N TYR A 282 17.91 -21.23 29.12
CA TYR A 282 17.97 -19.79 28.91
C TYR A 282 17.64 -19.03 30.20
N THR A 283 18.26 -17.86 30.37
CA THR A 283 17.87 -16.93 31.43
C THR A 283 16.48 -16.34 31.17
N ALA A 284 15.84 -15.78 32.20
CA ALA A 284 14.53 -15.14 32.05
C ALA A 284 14.53 -14.04 30.98
N SER A 285 15.61 -13.24 30.89
CA SER A 285 15.76 -12.21 29.86
C SER A 285 15.91 -12.80 28.45
N GLU A 286 16.76 -13.84 28.28
CA GLU A 286 16.93 -14.51 26.99
C GLU A 286 15.63 -15.17 26.52
N LEU A 287 14.91 -15.87 27.40
CA LEU A 287 13.58 -16.44 27.09
C LEU A 287 12.59 -15.36 26.64
N THR A 288 12.58 -14.21 27.33
CA THR A 288 11.70 -13.09 26.99
C THR A 288 11.99 -12.57 25.59
N VAL A 289 13.27 -12.41 25.22
CA VAL A 289 13.66 -12.00 23.85
C VAL A 289 13.22 -13.03 22.82
N LEU A 290 13.47 -14.32 23.06
CA LEU A 290 13.12 -15.40 22.14
C LEU A 290 11.60 -15.51 21.95
N ALA A 291 10.84 -15.49 23.04
CA ALA A 291 9.39 -15.48 23.02
C ALA A 291 8.85 -14.25 22.28
N THR A 292 9.49 -13.09 22.44
CA THR A 292 9.13 -11.86 21.71
C THR A 292 9.27 -12.04 20.20
N PHE A 293 10.41 -12.57 19.73
CA PHE A 293 10.62 -12.84 18.32
C PHE A 293 9.62 -13.86 17.76
N LEU A 294 9.43 -14.98 18.47
CA LEU A 294 8.51 -16.05 18.04
C LEU A 294 7.04 -15.60 18.05
N ARG A 295 6.65 -14.77 19.03
CA ARG A 295 5.32 -14.16 19.06
C ARG A 295 5.13 -13.16 17.92
N MET A 296 6.10 -12.26 17.70
CA MET A 296 6.04 -11.30 16.61
C MET A 296 5.88 -11.98 15.24
N GLN A 297 6.63 -13.06 14.97
CA GLN A 297 6.52 -13.75 13.69
C GLN A 297 5.24 -14.58 13.55
N SER A 298 4.56 -14.92 14.65
CA SER A 298 3.27 -15.61 14.59
C SER A 298 2.15 -14.76 14.01
N GLU A 299 2.32 -13.43 14.01
CA GLU A 299 1.43 -12.48 13.33
C GLU A 299 1.72 -12.36 11.81
N TRP A 300 2.78 -13.01 11.30
CA TRP A 300 3.14 -12.94 9.88
C TRP A 300 2.49 -14.10 9.10
N PRO A 301 2.27 -13.94 7.78
CA PRO A 301 1.85 -15.05 6.93
C PRO A 301 2.80 -16.24 7.07
N HIS A 302 2.30 -17.45 7.29
CA HIS A 302 3.13 -18.64 7.47
C HIS A 302 4.12 -18.55 8.65
N GLY A 303 3.68 -17.93 9.75
CA GLY A 303 4.37 -17.97 11.04
C GLY A 303 4.55 -19.41 11.54
N LEU A 304 5.70 -19.68 12.15
CA LEU A 304 6.01 -20.95 12.78
C LEU A 304 5.17 -21.15 14.04
N GLN A 305 4.69 -22.38 14.24
CA GLN A 305 4.12 -22.79 15.52
C GLN A 305 5.23 -22.95 16.55
N TRP A 306 4.97 -22.50 17.77
CA TRP A 306 5.91 -22.58 18.85
C TRP A 306 5.20 -22.68 20.20
N ARG A 307 5.91 -23.16 21.21
CA ARG A 307 5.44 -23.23 22.61
C ARG A 307 6.59 -23.09 23.59
N GLU A 308 6.24 -22.78 24.84
CA GLU A 308 7.19 -22.78 25.95
C GLU A 308 6.95 -24.00 26.83
N GLU A 309 8.02 -24.65 27.28
CA GLU A 309 7.95 -25.81 28.15
C GLU A 309 8.89 -25.70 29.36
N LYS A 310 8.34 -26.07 30.52
CA LYS A 310 9.12 -26.46 31.68
C LYS A 310 9.58 -27.88 31.47
N ARG A 311 10.89 -28.13 31.42
CA ARG A 311 11.38 -29.50 31.27
C ARG A 311 10.80 -30.35 32.40
N LYS A 312 10.19 -31.47 32.05
CA LYS A 312 9.80 -32.47 33.04
C LYS A 312 11.09 -32.97 33.66
N LYS A 313 11.29 -32.72 34.95
CA LYS A 313 12.37 -33.36 35.72
C LYS A 313 12.21 -34.86 35.50
N TYR A 314 13.10 -35.46 34.71
CA TYR A 314 13.15 -36.91 34.58
C TYR A 314 13.53 -37.44 35.98
N THR A 315 12.54 -37.86 36.75
CA THR A 315 12.77 -38.71 37.91
C THR A 315 13.37 -39.99 37.37
N LYS A 316 14.70 -40.12 37.51
CA LYS A 316 15.38 -41.40 37.33
C LYS A 316 14.70 -42.39 38.25
N HIS A 317 13.96 -43.33 37.68
CA HIS A 317 13.42 -44.49 38.39
C HIS A 317 14.49 -45.56 38.52
#